data_AF-A0A0P4US06-F1
#
_entry.id   AF-A0A0P4US06-F1
#
_cell.length_a   1.000
_cell.length_b   1.000
_cell.length_c   1.000
_cell.angle_alpha   90.00
_cell.angle_beta   90.00
_cell.angle_gamma   90.00
#
_symmetry.space_group_name_H-M   'P 1'
#
loop_
_entity.id
_entity.type
_entity.pdbx_description
1 polymer ?
#
loop_
_entity_poly.entity_id
_entity_poly.type
_entity_poly.pdbx_seq_one_letter_code
_entity_poly.pdbx_strand_id
1 'polypeptide(L)'
;MQMSYTEIDWQPFLDRLQYRNGDRLPVYPGNLKADLLAYSGLTGDAQGEMVYQLAVEISRLTTCCEPEIIYWFSRLIRLTTASSAEVDRQTLMIRNI
;
A
#
# COMPACT_ATOMS: atom_id res chain seq x y z
N MET A 1 -0.44 7.75 26.00
CA MET A 1 0.43 7.76 24.81
C MET A 1 -0.47 7.71 23.58
N GLN A 2 -0.59 8.82 22.85
CA GLN A 2 -1.25 8.82 21.54
C GLN A 2 -0.32 8.10 20.56
N MET A 3 -0.74 6.95 20.03
CA MET A 3 -0.05 6.31 18.91
C MET A 3 -0.29 7.18 17.67
N SER A 4 0.69 8.01 17.32
CA SER A 4 0.75 8.64 16.01
C SER A 4 0.90 7.54 14.98
N TYR A 5 -0.14 7.29 14.18
CA TYR A 5 0.03 6.53 12.94
C TYR A 5 0.99 7.35 12.08
N THR A 6 2.26 6.99 12.09
CA THR A 6 3.22 7.50 11.12
C THR A 6 2.70 7.07 9.76
N GLU A 7 2.15 8.04 9.02
CA GLU A 7 1.76 7.87 7.63
C GLU A 7 2.98 7.32 6.88
N ILE A 8 2.81 6.16 6.26
CA ILE A 8 3.89 5.55 5.47
C ILE A 8 4.23 6.52 4.34
N ASP A 9 5.48 6.95 4.27
CA ASP A 9 5.97 7.82 3.20
C ASP A 9 6.24 7.00 1.93
N TRP A 10 5.49 7.26 0.87
CA TRP A 10 5.62 6.53 -0.39
C TRP A 10 6.52 7.24 -1.41
N GLN A 11 7.04 8.43 -1.08
CA GLN A 11 7.95 9.19 -1.95
C GLN A 11 9.15 8.36 -2.44
N PRO A 12 9.79 7.49 -1.61
CA PRO A 12 10.91 6.66 -2.08
C PRO A 12 10.57 5.72 -3.24
N PHE A 13 9.31 5.30 -3.40
CA PHE A 13 8.88 4.52 -4.57
C PHE A 13 8.74 5.38 -5.80
N LEU A 14 8.17 6.58 -5.64
CA LEU A 14 7.96 7.53 -6.74
C LEU A 14 9.30 8.02 -7.30
N ASP A 15 10.28 8.29 -6.44
CA ASP A 15 11.62 8.75 -6.83
C ASP A 15 12.40 7.67 -7.59
N ARG A 16 12.06 6.39 -7.39
CA ARG A 16 12.70 5.25 -8.06
C ARG A 16 12.09 4.91 -9.40
N LEU A 17 10.95 5.51 -9.75
CA LEU A 17 10.31 5.32 -11.05
C LEU A 17 11.22 5.86 -12.16
N GLN A 18 11.39 5.08 -13.22
CA GLN A 18 12.27 5.42 -14.34
C GLN A 18 11.50 5.40 -15.65
N TYR A 19 11.76 6.36 -16.53
CA TYR A 19 11.35 6.27 -17.93
C TYR A 19 12.41 5.48 -18.69
N ARG A 20 12.03 4.34 -19.28
CA ARG A 20 12.92 3.66 -20.24
C ARG A 20 12.75 4.30 -21.62
N ASN A 21 13.81 4.24 -22.43
CA ASN A 21 13.77 4.84 -23.77
C ASN A 21 12.62 4.24 -24.60
N GLY A 22 11.66 5.09 -24.99
CA GLY A 22 10.49 4.70 -25.76
C GLY A 22 9.23 4.43 -24.93
N ASP A 23 9.33 4.35 -23.60
CA ASP A 23 8.18 4.15 -22.73
C ASP A 23 7.40 5.45 -22.55
N ARG A 24 6.07 5.34 -22.60
CA ARG A 24 5.16 6.47 -22.35
C ARG A 24 4.89 6.69 -20.86
N LEU A 25 5.18 5.69 -20.03
CA LEU A 25 4.85 5.64 -18.62
C LEU A 25 6.09 5.16 -17.86
N PRO A 26 6.35 5.70 -16.66
CA PRO A 26 7.51 5.30 -15.92
C PRO A 26 7.28 3.92 -15.28
N VAL A 27 8.37 3.18 -15.12
CA VAL A 27 8.42 1.81 -14.62
C VAL A 27 9.39 1.77 -13.44
N TYR A 28 8.98 1.10 -12.38
CA TYR A 28 9.75 0.73 -11.23
C TYR A 28 10.82 -0.31 -11.62
N PRO A 29 12.10 -0.07 -11.31
CA PRO A 29 13.22 -0.89 -11.81
C PRO A 29 13.37 -2.26 -11.12
N GLY A 30 12.39 -2.70 -10.33
CA GLY A 30 12.44 -3.92 -9.53
C GLY A 30 11.11 -4.66 -9.45
N ASN A 31 10.94 -5.50 -8.43
CA ASN A 31 9.66 -6.17 -8.17
C ASN A 31 8.77 -5.27 -7.32
N LEU A 32 7.94 -4.45 -7.99
CA LEU A 32 7.08 -3.49 -7.32
C LEU A 32 6.26 -4.10 -6.19
N LYS A 33 5.63 -5.25 -6.45
CA LYS A 33 4.82 -5.97 -5.46
C LYS A 33 5.61 -6.34 -4.22
N ALA A 34 6.74 -7.04 -4.40
CA ALA A 34 7.54 -7.51 -3.28
C ALA A 34 8.05 -6.34 -2.43
N ASP A 35 8.49 -5.26 -3.08
CA ASP A 35 9.02 -4.08 -2.42
C ASP A 35 7.92 -3.31 -1.66
N LEU A 36 6.73 -3.14 -2.25
CA LEU A 36 5.59 -2.50 -1.57
C LEU A 36 5.16 -3.28 -0.32
N LEU A 37 5.08 -4.61 -0.42
CA LEU A 37 4.74 -5.48 0.71
C LEU A 37 5.82 -5.43 1.80
N ALA A 38 7.10 -5.47 1.43
CA ALA A 38 8.20 -5.35 2.38
C ALA A 38 8.21 -3.99 3.09
N TYR A 39 8.01 -2.91 2.35
CA TYR A 39 8.03 -1.55 2.89
C TYR A 39 6.86 -1.27 3.83
N SER A 40 5.71 -1.91 3.60
CA SER A 40 4.54 -1.83 4.48
C SER A 40 4.57 -2.83 5.64
N GLY A 41 5.59 -3.69 5.75
CA GLY A 41 5.66 -4.74 6.77
C GLY A 41 4.67 -5.89 6.55
N LEU A 42 4.16 -6.06 5.33
CA LEU A 42 3.14 -7.04 4.94
C LEU A 42 3.71 -8.20 4.10
N THR A 43 5.01 -8.46 4.20
CA THR A 43 5.62 -9.62 3.51
C THR A 43 5.01 -10.93 4.02
N GLY A 44 4.44 -11.71 3.09
CA GLY A 44 3.78 -12.98 3.42
C GLY A 44 2.39 -12.82 4.04
N ASP A 45 1.89 -11.59 4.16
CA ASP A 45 0.56 -11.30 4.68
C ASP A 45 -0.49 -11.43 3.56
N ALA A 46 -1.52 -12.25 3.78
CA ALA A 46 -2.60 -12.49 2.81
C ALA A 46 -3.45 -11.23 2.55
N GLN A 47 -3.62 -10.37 3.56
CA GLN A 47 -4.28 -9.08 3.41
C GLN A 47 -3.43 -8.12 2.58
N GLY A 48 -2.11 -8.10 2.79
CA GLY A 48 -1.18 -7.34 1.94
C GLY A 48 -1.29 -7.74 0.47
N GLU A 49 -1.35 -9.05 0.20
CA GLU A 49 -1.55 -9.58 -1.15
C GLU A 49 -2.87 -9.09 -1.77
N MET A 50 -3.98 -9.21 -1.03
CA MET A 50 -5.29 -8.76 -1.50
C MET A 50 -5.32 -7.26 -1.79
N VAL A 51 -4.68 -6.45 -0.94
CA VAL A 51 -4.58 -5.00 -1.14
C VAL A 51 -3.79 -4.67 -2.41
N TYR A 52 -2.68 -5.37 -2.66
CA TYR A 52 -1.93 -5.21 -3.90
C TYR A 52 -2.75 -5.57 -5.13
N GLN A 53 -3.44 -6.72 -5.12
CA GLN A 53 -4.28 -7.12 -6.25
C GLN A 53 -5.40 -6.10 -6.51
N LEU A 54 -6.04 -5.60 -5.46
CA LEU A 54 -7.08 -4.56 -5.61
C LEU A 54 -6.51 -3.27 -6.19
N ALA A 55 -5.30 -2.85 -5.80
CA ALA A 55 -4.63 -1.69 -6.39
C ALA A 55 -4.38 -1.88 -7.90
N VAL A 56 -3.96 -3.08 -8.30
CA VAL A 56 -3.79 -3.46 -9.71
C VAL A 56 -5.14 -3.41 -10.45
N GLU A 57 -6.19 -4.00 -9.88
CA GLU A 57 -7.53 -4.01 -10.48
C GLU A 57 -8.09 -2.61 -10.68
N ILE A 58 -7.93 -1.72 -9.70
CA ILE A 58 -8.37 -0.32 -9.84
C ILE A 58 -7.55 0.38 -10.92
N SER A 59 -6.23 0.19 -10.95
CA SER A 59 -5.37 0.82 -11.98
C SER A 59 -5.73 0.37 -13.40
N ARG A 60 -6.27 -0.85 -13.57
CA ARG A 60 -6.73 -1.35 -14.88
C ARG A 60 -7.94 -0.61 -15.44
N LEU A 61 -8.70 0.08 -14.60
CA LEU A 61 -9.82 0.91 -15.03
C LEU A 61 -9.36 2.27 -15.60
N THR A 62 -8.07 2.59 -15.47
CA THR A 62 -7.44 3.85 -15.87
C THR A 62 -6.23 3.59 -16.78
N THR A 63 -5.02 4.01 -16.39
CA THR A 63 -3.81 3.91 -17.21
C THR A 63 -3.08 2.58 -17.02
N CYS A 64 -3.39 1.85 -15.95
CA CYS A 64 -2.76 0.58 -15.58
C CYS A 64 -1.23 0.70 -15.50
N CYS A 65 -0.73 1.71 -14.78
CA CYS A 65 0.69 1.98 -14.64
C CYS A 65 1.17 1.83 -13.19
N GLU A 66 2.46 1.55 -13.02
CA GLU A 66 3.06 1.36 -11.70
C GLU A 66 2.92 2.56 -10.75
N PRO A 67 2.98 3.84 -11.22
CA PRO A 67 2.61 4.99 -10.39
C PRO A 67 1.19 4.92 -9.85
N GLU A 68 0.21 4.52 -10.67
CA GLU A 68 -1.18 4.36 -10.23
C GLU A 68 -1.31 3.20 -9.25
N ILE A 69 -0.59 2.10 -9.46
CA ILE A 69 -0.56 0.97 -8.52
C ILE A 69 -0.01 1.41 -7.16
N ILE A 70 1.10 2.16 -7.11
CA ILE A 70 1.67 2.73 -5.88
C ILE A 70 0.65 3.65 -5.19
N TYR A 71 -0.02 4.51 -5.96
CA TYR A 71 -1.04 5.41 -5.44
C TYR A 71 -2.23 4.65 -4.83
N TRP A 72 -2.79 3.66 -5.54
CA TRP A 72 -3.93 2.91 -5.01
C TRP A 72 -3.55 2.04 -3.83
N PHE A 73 -2.37 1.40 -3.87
CA PHE A 73 -1.85 0.61 -2.75
C PHE A 73 -1.70 1.44 -1.48
N SER A 74 -1.07 2.62 -1.57
CA SER A 74 -0.90 3.51 -0.41
C SER A 74 -2.22 3.93 0.22
N ARG A 75 -3.23 4.24 -0.60
CA ARG A 75 -4.57 4.61 -0.13
C ARG A 75 -5.30 3.45 0.53
N LEU A 76 -5.22 2.26 -0.05
CA LEU A 76 -5.87 1.07 0.50
C LEU A 76 -5.24 0.64 1.83
N ILE A 77 -3.90 0.64 1.94
CA ILE A 77 -3.20 0.35 3.20
C ILE A 77 -3.62 1.32 4.31
N ARG A 78 -3.72 2.62 4.01
CA ARG A 78 -4.21 3.60 4.99
C ARG A 78 -5.62 3.29 5.48
N LEU A 79 -6.51 2.82 4.60
CA LEU A 79 -7.88 2.47 4.95
C LEU A 79 -7.98 1.17 5.75
N THR A 80 -7.21 0.15 5.39
CA THR A 80 -7.26 -1.16 6.05
C THR A 80 -6.60 -1.17 7.42
N THR A 81 -5.50 -0.43 7.58
CA THR A 81 -4.80 -0.29 8.87
C THR A 81 -5.56 0.59 9.87
N ALA A 82 -6.27 1.63 9.39
CA ALA A 82 -7.16 2.43 10.21
C ALA A 82 -8.36 1.63 10.74
N SER A 83 -8.87 0.68 9.94
CA SER A 83 -9.98 -0.20 10.32
C SER A 83 -9.57 -1.23 11.38
N SER A 84 -8.41 -1.87 11.23
CA SER A 84 -7.92 -2.88 12.19
C SER A 84 -7.73 -2.31 13.59
N ALA A 85 -7.22 -1.09 13.70
CA ALA A 85 -6.95 -0.50 15.01
C ALA A 85 -8.20 -0.04 15.76
N GLU A 86 -9.30 0.23 15.07
CA GLU A 86 -10.57 0.57 15.72
C GLU A 86 -11.22 -0.69 16.32
N VAL A 87 -11.11 -1.83 15.64
CA VAL A 87 -11.61 -3.13 16.11
C VAL A 87 -10.83 -3.63 17.33
N ASP A 88 -9.50 -3.44 17.36
CA ASP A 88 -8.67 -3.79 18.51
C ASP A 88 -9.02 -2.94 19.75
N ARG A 89 -9.31 -1.64 19.57
CA ARG A 89 -9.78 -0.77 20.66
C ARG A 89 -11.11 -1.25 21.23
N GLN A 90 -12.08 -1.59 20.38
CA GLN A 90 -13.40 -2.06 20.82
C GLN A 90 -13.30 -3.40 21.55
N THR A 91 -12.45 -4.31 21.08
CA THR A 91 -12.20 -5.61 21.71
C THR A 91 -11.54 -5.48 23.08
N LEU A 92 -10.59 -4.54 23.24
CA LEU A 92 -9.96 -4.24 24.52
C LEU A 92 -10.92 -3.58 25.53
N MET A 93 -11.85 -2.74 25.07
CA MET A 93 -12.88 -2.17 25.95
C MET A 93 -13.86 -3.21 26.47
N ILE A 94 -14.27 -4.17 25.64
CA ILE A 94 -15.21 -5.24 26.05
C ILE A 94 -14.57 -6.21 27.07
N ARG A 95 -13.26 -6.48 26.96
CA ARG A 95 -12.56 -7.41 27.86
C ARG A 95 -12.25 -6.84 29.26
N ASN A 96 -12.38 -5.53 29.47
CA ASN A 96 -12.11 -4.84 30.73
C ASN A 96 -13.38 -4.44 31.51
N ILE A 97 -14.54 -5.00 31.15
CA ILE A 97 -15.82 -4.86 31.85
C ILE A 97 -16.16 -6.22 32.47
#